data_AF-A0A8B9P9C1-F1
#
_entry.id   AF-A0A8B9P9C1-F1
#
_cell.length_a   1.000
_cell.length_b   1.000
_cell.length_c   1.000
_cell.angle_alpha   90.00
_cell.angle_beta   90.00
_cell.angle_gamma   90.00
#
_symmetry.space_group_name_H-M   'P 1'
#
loop_
_entity.id
_entity.type
_entity.pdbx_description
1 polymer ?
#
loop_
_entity_poly.entity_id
_entity_poly.type
_entity_poly.pdbx_seq_one_letter_code
_entity_poly.pdbx_strand_id
1 'polypeptide(L)'
;FALWSGAMGRRGPLRQRKLERMAHEGALPAVAVDQKEKQKPEIVLVPEPVRVLEGETARFRCRVTGYPLPKVNWYLNGQLIRKSKRFRLRYDGIYYLDIVDYVTSDDSASIMVKAVNIAGETSSHAFLLVQVVKMMKDDEGEYIFYAGEKKTSGKLIVAGW
;
A
#
# COMPACT_ATOMS: atom_id res chain seq x y z
N PHE A 1 -75.28 -38.26 39.08
CA PHE A 1 -76.12 -37.16 38.55
C PHE A 1 -75.32 -36.37 37.53
N ALA A 2 -75.95 -36.13 36.38
CA ALA A 2 -75.53 -35.33 35.22
C ALA A 2 -74.38 -35.86 34.33
N LEU A 3 -74.83 -36.41 33.20
CA LEU A 3 -74.13 -36.80 31.99
C LEU A 3 -73.97 -35.60 31.02
N TRP A 4 -73.06 -35.77 30.06
CA TRP A 4 -72.74 -34.96 28.88
C TRP A 4 -73.90 -34.27 28.13
N SER A 5 -73.63 -33.11 27.50
CA SER A 5 -73.67 -32.97 26.02
C SER A 5 -73.33 -31.55 25.50
N GLY A 6 -72.67 -31.53 24.33
CA GLY A 6 -72.64 -30.41 23.39
C GLY A 6 -71.40 -29.50 23.48
N ALA A 7 -70.66 -29.18 22.42
CA ALA A 7 -70.71 -29.59 21.03
C ALA A 7 -69.34 -29.28 20.38
N MET A 8 -69.08 -29.97 19.27
CA MET A 8 -67.89 -29.86 18.44
C MET A 8 -67.72 -28.46 17.84
N GLY A 9 -66.56 -27.84 18.10
CA GLY A 9 -65.95 -26.86 17.21
C GLY A 9 -64.71 -27.46 16.56
N ARG A 10 -64.88 -28.23 15.46
CA ARG A 10 -63.75 -28.62 14.62
C ARG A 10 -63.34 -27.42 13.77
N ARG A 11 -62.10 -26.96 13.92
CA ARG A 11 -61.25 -26.47 12.82
C ARG A 11 -59.79 -26.73 13.22
N GLY A 12 -59.11 -27.54 12.42
CA GLY A 12 -57.70 -27.89 12.59
C GLY A 12 -56.76 -26.76 12.14
N PRO A 13 -55.52 -27.08 11.76
CA PRO A 13 -54.35 -26.81 12.57
C PRO A 13 -53.53 -25.64 11.99
N LEU A 14 -52.98 -24.80 12.87
CA LEU A 14 -51.76 -24.07 12.55
C LEU A 14 -50.73 -24.36 13.63
N ARG A 15 -50.06 -25.50 13.42
CA ARG A 15 -48.65 -25.69 13.75
C ARG A 15 -47.89 -24.39 13.41
N GLN A 16 -46.92 -24.03 14.25
CA GLN A 16 -45.79 -23.17 13.88
C GLN A 16 -46.16 -21.83 13.26
N ARG A 17 -46.31 -20.79 14.09
CA ARG A 17 -45.99 -19.40 13.68
C ARG A 17 -45.95 -18.36 14.80
N LYS A 18 -45.95 -18.79 16.07
CA LYS A 18 -45.64 -17.89 17.20
C LYS A 18 -44.17 -17.92 17.62
N LEU A 19 -43.35 -18.80 17.03
CA LEU A 19 -41.90 -18.85 17.28
C LEU A 19 -41.04 -18.26 16.15
N GLU A 20 -41.61 -18.02 14.96
CA GLU A 20 -40.88 -17.41 13.82
C GLU A 20 -41.03 -15.88 13.75
N ARG A 21 -41.97 -15.28 14.47
CA ARG A 21 -42.12 -13.81 14.52
C ARG A 21 -41.29 -13.12 15.61
N MET A 22 -40.53 -13.89 16.40
CA MET A 22 -39.67 -13.34 17.46
C MET A 22 -38.18 -13.42 17.12
N ALA A 23 -37.82 -13.91 15.93
CA ALA A 23 -36.42 -14.08 15.51
C ALA A 23 -35.90 -12.93 14.63
N HIS A 24 -36.64 -11.83 14.43
CA HIS A 24 -36.26 -10.81 13.45
C HIS A 24 -36.22 -9.34 13.92
N GLU A 25 -36.39 -9.02 15.20
CA GLU A 25 -36.23 -7.64 15.65
C GLU A 25 -35.48 -7.60 16.99
N GLY A 26 -34.16 -7.36 16.92
CA GLY A 26 -33.41 -6.90 18.09
C GLY A 26 -31.96 -7.35 18.21
N ALA A 27 -31.51 -8.37 17.46
CA ALA A 27 -30.12 -8.81 17.51
C ALA A 27 -29.29 -8.15 16.39
N LEU A 28 -29.09 -6.83 16.47
CA LEU A 28 -27.86 -6.28 15.92
C LEU A 28 -26.77 -6.59 16.96
N PRO A 29 -25.69 -7.32 16.61
CA PRO A 29 -24.55 -7.37 17.51
C PRO A 29 -24.14 -5.91 17.74
N ALA A 30 -24.13 -5.49 19.01
CA ALA A 30 -23.54 -4.22 19.38
C ALA A 30 -22.18 -4.17 18.67
N VAL A 31 -22.07 -3.27 17.69
CA VAL A 31 -20.82 -2.99 17.00
C VAL A 31 -19.87 -2.69 18.14
N ALA A 32 -18.91 -3.58 18.38
CA ALA A 32 -17.91 -3.39 19.41
C ALA A 32 -17.21 -2.08 19.06
N VAL A 33 -17.62 -1.00 19.73
CA VAL A 33 -17.05 0.33 19.51
C VAL A 33 -15.65 0.22 20.06
N ASP A 34 -14.66 0.13 19.17
CA ASP A 34 -13.26 0.14 19.51
C ASP A 34 -12.96 1.50 20.20
N GLN A 35 -12.94 1.49 21.54
CA GLN A 35 -12.82 2.65 22.44
C GLN A 35 -11.41 3.26 22.46
N LYS A 36 -10.63 3.08 21.40
CA LYS A 36 -9.32 3.73 21.28
C LYS A 36 -9.51 5.16 20.79
N GLU A 37 -8.78 6.09 21.42
CA GLU A 37 -8.83 7.51 21.06
C GLU A 37 -8.36 7.69 19.60
N LYS A 38 -9.15 8.44 18.81
CA LYS A 38 -8.82 8.74 17.42
C LYS A 38 -7.55 9.57 17.36
N GLN A 39 -6.61 9.16 16.53
CA GLN A 39 -5.32 9.81 16.34
C GLN A 39 -5.13 10.11 14.87
N LYS A 40 -4.84 11.38 14.54
CA LYS A 40 -4.52 11.77 13.16
C LYS A 40 -3.30 10.97 12.65
N PRO A 41 -3.18 10.76 11.33
CA PRO A 41 -2.03 10.06 10.78
C PRO A 41 -0.74 10.85 11.01
N GLU A 42 0.35 10.14 11.29
CA GLU A 42 1.68 10.73 11.42
C GLU A 42 2.71 9.82 10.72
N ILE A 43 3.60 10.41 9.93
CA ILE A 43 4.69 9.70 9.26
C ILE A 43 5.92 9.73 10.17
N VAL A 44 6.10 8.67 10.96
CA VAL A 44 7.19 8.55 11.95
C VAL A 44 8.51 8.06 11.34
N LEU A 45 8.46 7.43 10.16
CA LEU A 45 9.62 7.18 9.32
C LEU A 45 9.34 7.80 7.96
N VAL A 46 10.02 8.90 7.68
CA VAL A 46 9.88 9.64 6.42
C VAL A 46 10.62 8.92 5.29
N PRO A 47 10.10 8.96 4.05
CA PRO A 47 10.85 8.48 2.90
C PRO A 47 12.07 9.37 2.66
N GLU A 48 13.22 8.74 2.42
CA GLU A 48 14.47 9.43 2.05
C GLU A 48 14.61 9.52 0.53
N PRO A 49 15.39 10.49 0.01
CA PRO A 49 15.75 10.51 -1.41
C PRO A 49 16.52 9.24 -1.81
N VAL A 50 16.21 8.70 -2.99
CA VAL A 50 16.82 7.47 -3.52
C VAL A 50 17.61 7.81 -4.77
N ARG A 51 18.85 7.32 -4.85
CA ARG A 51 19.72 7.42 -6.02
C ARG A 51 20.05 6.01 -6.50
N VAL A 52 19.80 5.74 -7.78
CA VAL A 52 20.06 4.43 -8.39
C VAL A 52 20.68 4.61 -9.76
N LEU A 53 21.41 3.60 -10.23
CA LEU A 53 21.82 3.54 -11.62
C LEU A 53 20.65 3.10 -12.51
N GLU A 54 20.72 3.45 -13.78
CA GLU A 54 19.78 2.95 -14.79
C GLU A 54 19.72 1.42 -14.76
N GLY A 55 18.50 0.87 -14.80
CA GLY A 55 18.25 -0.57 -14.73
C GLY A 55 18.14 -1.15 -13.30
N GLU A 56 18.57 -0.41 -12.27
CA GLU A 56 18.44 -0.87 -10.88
C GLU A 56 17.02 -0.70 -10.31
N THR A 57 16.76 -1.34 -9.17
CA THR A 57 15.49 -1.18 -8.43
C THR A 57 15.59 -0.03 -7.44
N ALA A 58 14.65 0.92 -7.52
CA ALA A 58 14.50 1.96 -6.50
C ALA A 58 13.51 1.52 -5.42
N ARG A 59 13.84 1.78 -4.15
CA ARG A 59 13.00 1.42 -3.00
C ARG A 59 12.80 2.60 -2.06
N PHE A 60 11.55 2.98 -1.86
CA PHE A 60 11.13 3.91 -0.82
C PHE A 60 10.47 3.14 0.33
N ARG A 61 10.59 3.69 1.54
CA ARG A 61 9.93 3.15 2.73
C ARG A 61 9.37 4.28 3.59
N CYS A 62 8.26 4.02 4.25
CA CYS A 62 7.78 4.90 5.31
C CYS A 62 7.04 4.09 6.40
N ARG A 63 6.92 4.68 7.58
CA ARG A 63 6.12 4.13 8.68
C ARG A 63 5.11 5.18 9.10
N VAL A 64 3.86 4.75 9.21
CA VAL A 64 2.73 5.61 9.54
C VAL A 64 2.07 5.11 10.81
N THR A 65 1.80 6.02 11.73
CA THR A 65 0.99 5.81 12.93
C THR A 65 -0.33 6.54 12.78
N GLY A 66 -1.30 6.22 13.62
CA GLY A 66 -2.65 6.81 13.61
C GLY A 66 -3.71 5.77 13.97
N TYR A 67 -4.87 6.24 14.42
CA TYR A 67 -5.99 5.39 14.76
C TYR A 67 -7.33 6.03 14.36
N PRO A 68 -8.22 5.33 13.64
CA PRO A 68 -8.04 4.04 12.98
C PRO A 68 -6.81 3.99 12.04
N LEU A 69 -6.34 2.78 11.71
CA LEU A 69 -5.15 2.58 10.89
C LEU A 69 -5.26 3.37 9.57
N PRO A 70 -4.33 4.30 9.28
CA PRO A 70 -4.45 5.14 8.10
C PRO A 70 -4.28 4.36 6.79
N LYS A 71 -5.03 4.77 5.77
CA LYS A 71 -4.79 4.33 4.39
C LYS A 71 -3.60 5.09 3.83
N VAL A 72 -2.59 4.36 3.36
CA VAL A 72 -1.35 4.92 2.79
C VAL A 72 -1.34 4.75 1.28
N ASN A 73 -1.09 5.85 0.55
CA ASN A 73 -0.96 5.88 -0.90
C ASN A 73 0.37 6.55 -1.30
N TRP A 74 0.96 6.09 -2.39
CA TRP A 74 2.14 6.69 -3.00
C TRP A 74 1.77 7.40 -4.30
N TYR A 75 2.51 8.45 -4.63
CA TYR A 75 2.33 9.27 -5.82
C TYR A 75 3.67 9.49 -6.49
N LEU A 76 3.69 9.44 -7.82
CA LEU A 76 4.84 9.75 -8.66
C LEU A 76 4.47 10.96 -9.53
N ASN A 77 5.22 12.06 -9.39
CA ASN A 77 4.94 13.33 -10.06
C ASN A 77 3.48 13.78 -9.90
N GLY A 78 2.94 13.62 -8.68
CA GLY A 78 1.55 13.97 -8.35
C GLY A 78 0.49 12.95 -8.78
N GLN A 79 0.85 11.91 -9.54
CA GLN A 79 -0.10 10.88 -9.98
C GLN A 79 -0.12 9.69 -9.02
N LEU A 80 -1.32 9.22 -8.67
CA LEU A 80 -1.51 8.07 -7.77
C LEU A 80 -0.90 6.79 -8.37
N ILE A 81 0.03 6.18 -7.63
CA ILE A 81 0.61 4.90 -7.99
C ILE A 81 -0.37 3.77 -7.65
N ARG A 82 -0.63 2.91 -8.63
CA ARG A 82 -1.35 1.65 -8.44
C ARG A 82 -0.38 0.48 -8.56
N LYS A 83 -0.63 -0.57 -7.79
CA LYS A 83 0.14 -1.82 -7.85
C LYS A 83 0.14 -2.35 -9.29
N SER A 84 1.33 -2.67 -9.81
CA SER A 84 1.54 -3.20 -11.15
C SER A 84 2.80 -4.06 -11.18
N LYS A 85 3.22 -4.54 -12.37
CA LYS A 85 4.54 -5.19 -12.52
C LYS A 85 5.69 -4.25 -12.18
N ARG A 86 5.57 -2.97 -12.60
CA ARG A 86 6.54 -1.90 -12.39
C ARG A 86 6.54 -1.32 -10.97
N PHE A 87 5.37 -1.25 -10.32
CA PHE A 87 5.22 -0.70 -8.97
C PHE A 87 4.76 -1.78 -8.00
N ARG A 88 5.69 -2.25 -7.14
CA ARG A 88 5.38 -3.24 -6.10
C ARG A 88 5.17 -2.54 -4.77
N LEU A 89 3.95 -2.64 -4.24
CA LEU A 89 3.56 -2.13 -2.92
C LEU A 89 3.56 -3.28 -1.90
N ARG A 90 4.28 -3.13 -0.79
CA ARG A 90 4.38 -4.14 0.29
C ARG A 90 4.19 -3.49 1.66
N TYR A 91 3.73 -4.28 2.64
CA TYR A 91 3.55 -3.84 4.02
C TYR A 91 3.87 -4.99 5.00
N ASP A 92 4.73 -4.72 5.98
CA ASP A 92 5.11 -5.64 7.06
C ASP A 92 5.18 -4.92 8.43
N GLY A 93 4.50 -3.78 8.54
CA GLY A 93 4.70 -2.78 9.60
C GLY A 93 5.40 -1.52 9.08
N ILE A 94 6.14 -1.65 7.97
CA ILE A 94 6.65 -0.54 7.16
C ILE A 94 6.02 -0.62 5.77
N TYR A 95 5.61 0.51 5.21
CA TYR A 95 5.10 0.59 3.85
C TYR A 95 6.27 0.75 2.88
N TYR A 96 6.34 -0.13 1.87
CA TYR A 96 7.37 -0.08 0.83
C TYR A 96 6.75 0.21 -0.53
N LEU A 97 7.45 1.03 -1.30
CA LEU A 97 7.27 1.21 -2.73
C LEU A 97 8.56 0.78 -3.43
N ASP A 98 8.51 -0.32 -4.18
CA ASP A 98 9.58 -0.71 -5.08
C ASP A 98 9.20 -0.33 -6.52
N ILE A 99 10.05 0.46 -7.17
CA ILE A 99 9.99 0.78 -8.60
C ILE A 99 11.00 -0.14 -9.29
N VAL A 100 10.49 -1.04 -10.12
CA VAL A 100 11.24 -2.13 -10.75
C VAL A 100 11.07 -2.13 -12.27
N ASP A 101 11.78 -3.04 -12.93
CA ASP A 101 11.63 -3.35 -14.35
C ASP A 101 12.16 -2.22 -15.25
N TYR A 102 13.50 -2.09 -15.24
CA TYR A 102 14.29 -1.18 -16.08
C TYR A 102 13.99 0.31 -15.83
N VAL A 103 14.38 0.79 -14.64
CA VAL A 103 14.29 2.21 -14.29
C VAL A 103 15.19 3.02 -15.24
N THR A 104 14.62 3.96 -15.98
CA THR A 104 15.34 4.81 -16.96
C THR A 104 15.66 6.19 -16.38
N SER A 105 16.52 6.96 -17.05
CA SER A 105 16.82 8.35 -16.64
C SER A 105 15.56 9.23 -16.51
N ASP A 106 14.56 8.98 -17.35
CA ASP A 106 13.29 9.70 -17.42
C ASP A 106 12.38 9.42 -16.22
N ASP A 107 12.71 8.40 -15.43
CA ASP A 107 11.97 8.04 -14.22
C ASP A 107 12.38 8.87 -13.00
N SER A 108 13.36 9.76 -13.15
CA SER A 108 13.69 10.74 -12.11
C SER A 108 12.45 11.55 -11.78
N ALA A 109 11.99 11.46 -10.53
CA ALA A 109 10.65 11.87 -10.17
C ALA A 109 10.53 12.35 -8.72
N SER A 110 9.52 13.19 -8.48
CA SER A 110 9.04 13.51 -7.14
C SER A 110 8.17 12.36 -6.64
N ILE A 111 8.51 11.83 -5.47
CA ILE A 111 7.74 10.80 -4.78
C ILE A 111 7.04 11.45 -3.59
N MET A 112 5.73 11.22 -3.46
CA MET A 112 4.97 11.65 -2.30
C MET A 112 4.26 10.45 -1.68
N VAL A 113 4.29 10.35 -0.36
CA VAL A 113 3.43 9.45 0.40
C VAL A 113 2.35 10.26 1.10
N LYS A 114 1.10 9.81 1.02
CA LYS A 114 -0.05 10.40 1.71
C LYS A 114 -0.73 9.35 2.57
N ALA A 115 -0.98 9.68 3.84
CA ALA A 115 -1.71 8.85 4.79
C ALA A 115 -2.99 9.55 5.24
N VAL A 116 -4.11 8.82 5.26
CA VAL A 116 -5.44 9.38 5.56
C VAL A 116 -6.23 8.45 6.48
N ASN A 117 -6.84 9.00 7.51
CA ASN A 117 -7.91 8.34 8.28
C ASN A 117 -9.03 9.35 8.62
N ILE A 118 -10.03 8.93 9.41
CA ILE A 118 -11.16 9.79 9.77
C ILE A 118 -10.79 10.99 10.67
N ALA A 119 -9.61 10.99 11.28
CA ALA A 119 -9.12 12.06 12.13
C ALA A 119 -8.26 13.08 11.38
N GLY A 120 -7.87 12.79 10.13
CA GLY A 120 -7.14 13.72 9.27
C GLY A 120 -6.23 13.03 8.26
N GLU A 121 -5.29 13.81 7.75
CA GLU A 121 -4.31 13.38 6.77
C GLU A 121 -2.93 13.99 6.99
N THR A 122 -1.90 13.35 6.44
CA THR A 122 -0.52 13.83 6.42
C THR A 122 0.18 13.36 5.14
N SER A 123 1.24 14.06 4.74
CA SER A 123 2.05 13.69 3.58
C SER A 123 3.53 14.04 3.76
N SER A 124 4.39 13.31 3.06
CA SER A 124 5.83 13.59 2.99
C SER A 124 6.34 13.36 1.57
N HIS A 125 7.41 14.06 1.21
CA HIS A 125 8.00 14.04 -0.12
C HIS A 125 9.44 13.52 -0.09
N ALA A 126 9.85 12.89 -1.18
CA ALA A 126 11.21 12.46 -1.48
C ALA A 126 11.45 12.54 -2.99
N PHE A 127 12.67 12.27 -3.44
CA PHE A 127 13.03 12.28 -4.86
C PHE A 127 13.71 10.99 -5.27
N LEU A 128 13.38 10.50 -6.46
CA LEU A 128 14.14 9.49 -7.18
C LEU A 128 15.08 10.19 -8.16
N LEU A 129 16.36 9.86 -8.11
CA LEU A 129 17.36 10.29 -9.07
C LEU A 129 17.98 9.06 -9.74
N VAL A 130 17.85 8.98 -11.05
CA VAL A 130 18.40 7.87 -11.85
C VAL A 130 19.64 8.35 -12.58
N GLN A 131 20.75 7.63 -12.41
CA GLN A 131 22.04 7.97 -13.01
C GLN A 131 22.36 7.03 -14.16
N VAL A 132 22.64 7.60 -15.33
CA VAL A 132 23.12 6.84 -16.49
C VAL A 132 24.62 6.64 -16.36
N VAL A 133 25.08 5.39 -16.51
CA VAL A 133 26.51 5.09 -16.67
C VAL A 133 26.87 5.22 -18.14
N LYS A 134 27.64 6.25 -18.51
CA LYS A 134 28.21 6.34 -19.87
C LYS A 134 29.57 5.68 -19.88
N MET A 135 29.76 4.72 -20.78
CA MET A 135 31.07 4.18 -21.12
C MET A 135 31.59 4.83 -22.40
N MET A 136 32.80 5.36 -22.35
CA MET A 136 33.51 5.87 -23.52
C MET A 136 34.88 5.21 -23.61
N LYS A 137 35.31 4.89 -24.82
CA LYS A 137 36.69 4.50 -25.09
C LYS A 137 37.48 5.76 -25.38
N ASP A 138 38.59 5.98 -24.69
CA ASP A 138 39.49 7.09 -25.02
C ASP A 138 40.42 6.75 -26.20
N ASP A 139 41.23 7.72 -26.60
CA ASP A 139 42.15 7.59 -27.73
C ASP A 139 43.24 6.52 -27.50
N GLU A 140 43.52 6.18 -26.24
CA GLU A 140 44.47 5.13 -25.81
C GLU A 140 43.82 3.75 -25.69
N GLY A 141 42.50 3.70 -25.79
CA GLY A 141 41.69 2.51 -25.72
C GLY A 141 41.29 2.04 -24.32
N GLU A 142 41.43 2.89 -23.30
CA GLU A 142 40.87 2.66 -21.98
C GLU A 142 39.37 2.99 -21.95
N TYR A 143 38.64 2.29 -21.06
CA TYR A 143 37.22 2.54 -20.84
C TYR A 143 37.05 3.49 -19.67
N ILE A 144 36.39 4.61 -19.93
CA ILE A 144 36.01 5.61 -18.95
C ILE A 144 34.53 5.46 -18.63
N PHE A 145 34.21 5.40 -17.34
CA PHE A 145 32.85 5.31 -16.82
C PHE A 145 32.46 6.63 -16.17
N TYR A 146 31.31 7.17 -16.58
CA TYR A 146 30.72 8.37 -16.00
C TYR A 146 29.42 8.02 -15.30
N ALA A 147 29.31 8.27 -14.00
CA ALA A 147 28.07 8.17 -13.24
C ALA A 147 27.64 9.58 -12.78
N GLY A 148 26.85 10.26 -13.63
CA GLY A 148 26.60 11.70 -13.48
C GLY A 148 27.89 12.51 -13.65
N GLU A 149 28.19 13.42 -12.70
CA GLU A 149 29.42 14.24 -12.71
C GLU A 149 30.67 13.49 -12.22
N LYS A 150 30.50 12.31 -11.61
CA LYS A 150 31.64 11.53 -11.10
C LYS A 150 32.27 10.71 -12.23
N LYS A 151 33.58 10.89 -12.42
CA LYS A 151 34.41 10.13 -13.37
C LYS A 151 35.18 9.05 -12.63
N THR A 152 35.11 7.82 -13.12
CA THR A 152 36.03 6.73 -12.75
C THR A 152 36.57 6.09 -14.03
N SER A 153 37.87 5.81 -14.10
CA SER A 153 38.49 5.14 -15.24
C SER A 153 39.06 3.79 -14.82
N GLY A 154 39.08 2.84 -15.75
CA GLY A 154 39.67 1.54 -15.51
C GLY A 154 40.01 0.83 -16.82
N LYS A 155 41.18 0.20 -16.85
CA LYS A 155 41.62 -0.61 -17.98
C LYS A 155 40.88 -1.95 -17.96
N LEU A 156 39.94 -2.15 -18.88
CA LEU A 156 39.27 -3.44 -19.04
C LEU A 156 40.18 -4.37 -19.85
N ILE A 157 40.87 -5.29 -19.17
CA ILE A 157 41.65 -6.35 -19.83
C ILE A 157 40.66 -7.45 -20.21
N VAL A 158 40.22 -7.47 -21.46
CA VAL A 158 39.49 -8.62 -22.00
C VAL A 158 40.51 -9.75 -22.13
N ALA A 159 40.57 -10.64 -21.13
CA ALA A 159 41.32 -11.88 -21.25
C ALA A 159 40.60 -12.75 -22.31
N GLY A 160 41.17 -12.82 -23.52
CA GLY A 160 40.71 -13.69 -24.58
C GLY A 160 41.05 -15.16 -24.32
N TRP A 161 40.23 -16.04 -24.89
CA TRP A 161 40.43 -17.49 -24.99
C TRP A 161 41.54 -17.84 -25.98
#